data_AF-A0A452ZL02-F1
#
_entry.id   AF-A0A452ZL02-F1
#
_cell.length_a   1.000
_cell.length_b   1.000
_cell.length_c   1.000
_cell.angle_alpha   90.00
_cell.angle_beta   90.00
_cell.angle_gamma   90.00
#
_symmetry.space_group_name_H-M   'P 1'
#
loop_
_entity.id
_entity.type
_entity.pdbx_description
1 polymer ?
#
loop_
_entity_poly.entity_id
_entity_poly.type
_entity_poly.pdbx_seq_one_letter_code
_entity_poly.pdbx_strand_id
1 'polypeptide(L)'
;ILHRSIDHFSLLFLYPILVKQASFEEIEMAVVAAKPHILVACALLLLTVRCQASPFWPLEIGYYHDKCPQAEAVVKGVMEKAISQNPGNGAAMIRMLFHDC
;
A
#
# COMPACT_ATOMS: atom_id res chain seq x y z
N ILE A 1 -0.79 -15.01 -10.20
CA ILE A 1 -1.79 -14.74 -9.14
C ILE A 1 -1.83 -15.83 -8.04
N LEU A 2 -1.09 -16.95 -8.14
CA LEU A 2 -1.05 -17.97 -7.07
C LEU A 2 0.37 -18.37 -6.61
N HIS A 3 1.31 -17.42 -6.49
CA HIS A 3 2.66 -17.76 -5.98
C HIS A 3 3.29 -16.66 -5.11
N ARG A 4 2.48 -15.94 -4.33
CA ARG A 4 2.95 -14.87 -3.44
C ARG A 4 2.08 -14.74 -2.19
N SER A 5 1.71 -15.88 -1.59
CA SER A 5 0.87 -15.91 -0.39
C SER A 5 1.59 -16.47 0.85
N ILE A 6 2.85 -16.88 0.74
CA ILE A 6 3.57 -17.56 1.84
C ILE A 6 4.48 -16.61 2.64
N ASP A 7 4.77 -15.39 2.15
CA ASP A 7 5.78 -14.53 2.78
C ASP A 7 5.21 -13.49 3.77
N HIS A 8 3.89 -13.28 3.81
CA HIS A 8 3.30 -12.17 4.58
C HIS A 8 3.19 -12.45 6.09
N PHE A 9 3.02 -13.72 6.48
CA PHE A 9 2.85 -14.10 7.90
C PHE A 9 4.18 -14.07 8.67
N SER A 10 5.29 -14.45 8.03
CA SER A 10 6.62 -14.44 8.67
C SER A 10 7.16 -13.03 8.94
N LEU A 11 6.76 -12.03 8.15
CA LEU A 11 7.27 -10.66 8.27
C LEU A 11 6.60 -9.85 9.39
N LEU A 12 5.35 -10.13 9.74
CA LEU A 12 4.64 -9.46 10.84
C LEU A 12 5.15 -9.91 12.22
N PHE A 13 5.63 -11.16 12.35
CA PHE A 13 6.23 -11.66 13.59
C PHE A 13 7.66 -11.16 13.84
N LEU A 14 8.40 -10.79 12.80
CA LEU A 14 9.76 -10.23 12.91
C LEU A 14 9.77 -8.70 13.14
N TYR A 15 8.68 -8.00 12.80
CA TYR A 15 8.54 -6.56 12.97
C TYR A 15 8.68 -6.05 14.43
N PRO A 16 8.08 -6.70 15.45
CA PRO A 16 8.26 -6.27 16.85
C PRO A 16 9.63 -6.64 17.44
N ILE A 17 10.41 -7.50 16.79
CA ILE A 17 11.77 -7.86 17.23
C ILE A 17 12.78 -6.80 16.77
N LEU A 18 12.57 -6.17 15.61
CA LEU A 18 13.42 -5.10 15.08
C LEU A 18 13.16 -3.71 15.69
N VAL A 19 11.98 -3.50 16.31
CA VAL A 19 11.57 -2.20 16.90
C VAL A 19 11.90 -2.10 18.40
N LYS A 20 12.57 -3.09 18.99
CA LYS A 20 13.16 -2.92 20.33
C LYS A 20 14.50 -2.21 20.16
N GLN A 21 14.42 -0.88 20.18
CA GLN A 21 15.49 0.09 20.40
C GLN A 21 16.80 -0.53 20.92
N ALA A 22 17.71 -0.86 20.01
CA ALA A 22 19.12 -0.79 20.30
C ALA A 22 19.48 0.70 20.29
N SER A 23 19.46 1.29 21.49
CA SER A 23 20.31 2.37 21.97
C SER A 23 20.90 3.28 20.87
N PHE A 24 20.21 4.39 20.60
CA PHE A 24 20.64 5.47 19.71
C PHE A 24 22.06 6.02 20.02
N GLU A 25 22.58 5.75 21.22
CA GLU A 25 23.88 6.18 21.72
C GLU A 25 25.09 5.32 21.27
N GLU A 26 24.89 4.05 20.88
CA GLU A 26 26.01 3.18 20.42
C GLU A 26 26.38 3.42 18.94
N ILE A 27 25.46 4.00 18.16
CA ILE A 27 25.61 4.16 16.70
C ILE A 27 26.55 5.31 16.35
N GLU A 28 26.57 6.41 17.12
CA GLU A 28 27.46 7.56 16.85
C GLU A 28 28.95 7.19 16.94
N MET A 29 29.35 6.43 17.95
CA MET A 29 30.75 6.04 18.16
C MET A 29 31.27 5.05 17.13
N ALA A 30 30.40 4.22 16.54
CA ALA A 30 30.77 3.27 15.50
C ALA A 30 30.93 3.93 14.12
N VAL A 31 30.16 5.00 13.83
CA VAL A 31 30.20 5.72 12.55
C VAL A 31 31.48 6.54 12.38
N VAL A 32 32.01 7.13 13.46
CA VAL A 32 33.25 7.95 13.42
C VAL A 32 34.50 7.10 13.22
N ALA A 33 34.49 5.82 13.63
CA ALA A 33 35.61 4.90 13.50
C ALA A 33 35.56 4.03 12.20
N ALA A 34 34.46 4.09 11.45
CA ALA A 34 34.27 3.26 10.28
C ALA A 34 35.05 3.78 9.07
N LYS A 35 35.75 2.87 8.38
CA LYS A 35 36.49 3.19 7.14
C LYS A 35 35.50 3.73 6.08
N PRO A 36 35.86 4.73 5.25
CA PRO A 36 34.91 5.40 4.36
C PRO A 36 34.20 4.45 3.40
N HIS A 37 34.84 3.34 3.03
CA HIS A 37 34.23 2.28 2.22
C HIS A 37 33.06 1.57 2.91
N ILE A 38 33.10 1.43 4.24
CA ILE A 38 32.03 0.82 5.05
C ILE A 38 30.85 1.78 5.11
N LEU A 39 31.09 3.08 5.29
CA LEU A 39 30.04 4.11 5.27
C LEU A 39 29.36 4.22 3.91
N VAL A 40 30.14 4.18 2.83
CA VAL A 40 29.63 4.18 1.45
C VAL A 40 28.84 2.89 1.17
N ALA A 41 29.33 1.73 1.61
CA ALA A 41 28.61 0.47 1.47
C ALA A 41 27.28 0.47 2.24
N CYS A 42 27.27 0.95 3.48
CA CYS A 42 26.04 1.10 4.28
C CYS A 42 25.06 2.09 3.64
N ALA A 43 25.54 3.25 3.15
CA ALA A 43 24.69 4.21 2.45
C ALA A 43 24.09 3.63 1.16
N LEU A 44 24.87 2.88 0.39
CA LEU A 44 24.42 2.19 -0.82
C LEU A 44 23.39 1.10 -0.49
N LEU A 45 23.59 0.36 0.61
CA LEU A 45 22.65 -0.66 1.09
C LEU A 45 21.33 -0.06 1.58
N LEU A 46 21.36 1.12 2.21
CA LEU A 46 20.16 1.82 2.66
C LEU A 46 19.35 2.43 1.49
N LEU A 47 20.02 2.82 0.41
CA LEU A 47 19.38 3.32 -0.81
C LEU A 47 18.59 2.23 -1.55
N THR A 48 19.05 0.97 -1.54
CA THR A 48 18.33 -0.15 -2.19
C THR A 48 17.09 -0.62 -1.42
N VAL A 49 17.02 -0.35 -0.11
CA VAL A 49 15.87 -0.70 0.75
C VAL A 49 14.69 0.28 0.60
N ARG A 50 14.85 1.39 -0.15
CA ARG A 50 13.78 2.38 -0.37
C ARG A 50 12.71 1.97 -1.39
N CYS A 51 12.64 0.71 -1.80
CA CYS A 51 11.49 0.20 -2.54
C CYS A 51 10.40 -0.27 -1.55
N GLN A 52 9.77 0.70 -0.87
CA GLN A 52 8.50 0.40 -0.21
C GLN A 52 7.46 0.26 -1.31
N ALA A 53 7.23 -0.97 -1.76
CA ALA A 53 6.03 -1.28 -2.51
C ALA A 53 4.85 -0.73 -1.70
N SER A 54 4.00 0.07 -2.33
CA SER A 54 2.80 0.60 -1.71
C SER A 54 2.06 -0.55 -1.02
N PRO A 55 1.56 -0.36 0.21
CA PRO A 55 0.81 -1.42 0.88
C PRO A 55 -0.32 -1.86 -0.05
N PHE A 56 -0.23 -3.09 -0.52
CA PHE A 56 -1.27 -3.69 -1.33
C PHE A 56 -2.44 -3.96 -0.41
N TRP A 57 -3.43 -3.08 -0.44
CA TRP A 57 -4.72 -3.34 0.17
C TRP A 57 -5.51 -4.16 -0.86
N PRO A 58 -5.68 -5.48 -0.66
CA PRO A 58 -6.49 -6.28 -1.56
C PRO A 58 -7.90 -5.69 -1.59
N LEU A 59 -8.46 -5.51 -2.79
CA LEU A 59 -9.87 -5.19 -2.91
C LEU A 59 -10.70 -6.39 -2.45
N GLU A 60 -11.78 -6.11 -1.75
CA GLU A 60 -12.71 -7.10 -1.24
C GLU A 60 -14.11 -6.83 -1.78
N ILE A 61 -14.77 -7.89 -2.27
CA ILE A 61 -16.18 -7.82 -2.67
C ILE A 61 -17.03 -7.68 -1.42
N GLY A 62 -17.94 -6.71 -1.40
CA GLY A 62 -18.78 -6.46 -0.23
C GLY A 62 -18.07 -5.72 0.91
N TYR A 63 -16.97 -5.00 0.63
CA TYR A 63 -16.25 -4.19 1.63
C TYR A 63 -17.17 -3.27 2.47
N TYR A 64 -18.29 -2.82 1.90
CA TYR A 64 -19.25 -1.96 2.57
C TYR A 64 -20.36 -2.70 3.32
N HIS A 65 -20.41 -4.04 3.31
CA HIS A 65 -21.52 -4.83 3.85
C HIS A 65 -21.89 -4.43 5.29
N ASP A 66 -20.90 -4.37 6.18
CA ASP A 66 -21.13 -4.08 7.61
C ASP A 66 -21.17 -2.57 7.94
N LYS A 67 -20.68 -1.72 7.03
CA LYS A 67 -20.57 -0.26 7.25
C LYS A 67 -21.76 0.48 6.63
N CYS A 68 -22.09 0.15 5.40
CA CYS A 68 -23.13 0.75 4.59
C CYS A 68 -23.64 -0.27 3.55
N PRO A 69 -24.52 -1.21 3.95
CA PRO A 69 -24.97 -2.30 3.08
C PRO A 69 -25.73 -1.81 1.83
N GLN A 70 -26.23 -0.57 1.87
CA GLN A 70 -26.99 0.04 0.78
C GLN A 70 -26.08 0.65 -0.31
N ALA A 71 -24.77 0.78 -0.06
CA ALA A 71 -23.87 1.58 -0.89
C ALA A 71 -23.92 1.16 -2.37
N GLU A 72 -23.75 -0.13 -2.65
CA GLU A 72 -23.75 -0.66 -4.01
C GLU A 72 -25.12 -0.48 -4.69
N ALA A 73 -26.20 -0.72 -3.96
CA ALA A 73 -27.56 -0.58 -4.48
C ALA A 73 -27.92 0.88 -4.82
N VAL A 74 -27.52 1.83 -3.96
CA VAL A 74 -27.75 3.26 -4.17
C VAL A 74 -26.97 3.75 -5.40
N VAL A 75 -25.69 3.43 -5.50
CA VAL A 75 -24.86 3.82 -6.65
C VAL A 75 -25.43 3.25 -7.95
N LYS A 76 -25.83 1.97 -7.94
CA LYS A 76 -26.49 1.32 -9.09
C LYS A 76 -27.76 2.06 -9.50
N GLY A 77 -28.66 2.34 -8.56
CA GLY A 77 -29.93 3.02 -8.86
C GLY A 77 -29.75 4.44 -9.39
N VAL A 78 -28.80 5.21 -8.83
CA VAL A 78 -28.47 6.55 -9.34
C VAL A 78 -27.90 6.47 -10.75
N MET A 79 -27.00 5.54 -11.01
CA MET A 79 -26.37 5.36 -12.31
C MET A 79 -27.39 4.91 -13.37
N GLU A 80 -28.27 3.97 -13.04
CA GLU A 80 -29.36 3.53 -13.93
C GLU A 80 -30.27 4.70 -14.31
N LYS A 81 -30.67 5.52 -13.34
CA LYS A 81 -31.46 6.73 -13.61
C LYS A 81 -30.70 7.71 -14.50
N ALA A 82 -29.43 7.97 -14.21
CA ALA A 82 -28.61 8.89 -15.01
C ALA A 82 -28.42 8.38 -16.45
N ILE A 83 -28.19 7.08 -16.65
CA ILE A 83 -28.08 6.46 -17.98
C ILE A 83 -29.40 6.54 -18.73
N SER A 84 -30.53 6.31 -18.05
CA SER A 84 -31.86 6.41 -18.67
C SER A 84 -32.17 7.81 -19.21
N GLN A 85 -31.62 8.85 -18.58
CA GLN A 85 -31.77 10.24 -19.01
C GLN A 85 -30.83 10.58 -20.18
N ASN A 86 -29.59 10.08 -20.13
CA ASN A 86 -28.62 10.21 -21.22
C ASN A 86 -27.68 9.00 -21.22
N PRO A 87 -27.73 8.14 -22.26
CA PRO A 87 -26.84 6.98 -22.36
C PRO A 87 -25.34 7.33 -22.29
N GLY A 88 -24.95 8.54 -22.70
CA GLY A 88 -23.58 9.03 -22.60
C GLY A 88 -23.02 9.14 -21.18
N ASN A 89 -23.88 9.22 -20.16
CA ASN A 89 -23.46 9.33 -18.76
C ASN A 89 -22.68 8.10 -18.28
N GLY A 90 -23.02 6.90 -18.74
CA GLY A 90 -22.28 5.68 -18.39
C GLY A 90 -20.85 5.71 -18.92
N ALA A 91 -20.68 6.09 -20.18
CA ALA A 91 -19.36 6.24 -20.79
C ALA A 91 -18.54 7.35 -20.12
N ALA A 92 -19.18 8.47 -19.77
CA ALA A 92 -18.52 9.58 -19.07
C ALA A 92 -18.01 9.18 -17.68
N MET A 93 -18.80 8.42 -16.90
CA MET A 93 -18.39 7.92 -15.57
C MET A 93 -17.18 6.99 -15.66
N ILE A 94 -17.20 6.05 -16.61
CA ILE A 94 -16.07 5.14 -16.84
C ILE A 94 -14.82 5.93 -17.25
N ARG A 95 -14.97 6.91 -18.15
CA ARG A 95 -13.85 7.77 -18.57
C ARG A 95 -13.27 8.56 -17.40
N MET A 96 -14.11 9.10 -16.52
CA MET A 96 -13.67 9.81 -15.31
C MET A 96 -12.86 8.89 -14.40
N LEU A 97 -13.34 7.66 -14.16
CA LEU A 97 -12.60 6.67 -13.36
C LEU A 97 -11.20 6.37 -13.93
N PHE A 98 -11.09 6.25 -15.25
CA PHE A 98 -9.80 6.08 -15.92
C PHE A 98 -8.90 7.31 -15.85
N HIS A 99 -9.45 8.51 -15.68
CA HIS A 99 -8.65 9.73 -15.53
C HIS A 99 -8.17 9.96 -14.08
N ASP A 100 -8.86 9.38 -13.09
CA ASP A 100 -8.50 9.50 -11.67
C ASP A 100 -7.49 8.43 -11.21
N CYS A 101 -7.40 7.31 -11.93
CA CYS A 101 -6.44 6.23 -11.68
C CYS A 101 -5.09 6.50 -12.35
#